data_AF-A0A3C1I5I4-F1
#
_entry.id   AF-A0A3C1I5I4-F1
#
_cell.length_a   1.000
_cell.length_b   1.000
_cell.length_c   1.000
_cell.angle_alpha   90.00
_cell.angle_beta   90.00
_cell.angle_gamma   90.00
#
_symmetry.space_group_name_H-M   'P 1'
#
loop_
_entity.id
_entity.type
_entity.pdbx_description
1 polymer ?
#
loop_
_entity_poly.entity_id
_entity_poly.type
_entity_poly.pdbx_seq_one_letter_code
_entity_poly.pdbx_strand_id
1 'polypeptide(L)'
;MEMVNRYIYAVTQKLPQSQREDIAAELRSLIEDMLEERAGAGDISDEMVNEVLLELGSPREMAQKYRGTKKYIIGPELYDPFLIVLKIVLISMSVGLGIIFVIESVLDPANILDHFVSFIVTIVTGFPQALGWVALTFMLVQYGGGLKADELKFEKWDPTKLQPIPHPKKQIKRYEPITGIVFYVIIIVLFAFSSNFFGIYRFSDKGFQQVIPFLNEESFSQYMPFVILLLAIFIVKECLKLISGKWTMKLVAYTAVINIFSMVVAFFLITGQAFWNPNFMMELVQAGLVTEGSEGFRVVESIWVNSTRIIVALFLIGLVWDIVDGFIKARKA
;
A
#
# COMPACT_ATOMS: atom_id res chain seq x y z
N MET A 1 -21.31 21.49 -44.30
CA MET A 1 -19.90 21.17 -43.97
C MET A 1 -19.31 21.89 -42.75
N GLU A 2 -19.72 23.11 -42.41
CA GLU A 2 -19.15 23.83 -41.25
C GLU A 2 -19.38 23.10 -39.90
N MET A 3 -20.57 22.52 -39.70
CA MET A 3 -20.91 21.73 -38.50
C MET A 3 -20.00 20.52 -38.31
N VAL A 4 -19.63 19.83 -39.40
CA VAL A 4 -18.71 18.70 -39.38
C VAL A 4 -17.32 19.14 -38.90
N ASN A 5 -16.80 20.24 -39.43
CA ASN A 5 -15.51 20.80 -38.99
C ASN A 5 -15.53 21.17 -37.50
N ARG A 6 -16.62 21.79 -37.01
CA ARG A 6 -16.80 22.15 -35.59
C ARG A 6 -16.87 20.89 -34.71
N TYR A 7 -17.56 19.85 -35.15
CA TYR A 7 -17.64 18.57 -34.44
C TYR A 7 -16.27 17.89 -34.34
N ILE A 8 -15.56 17.75 -35.45
CA ILE A 8 -14.21 17.15 -35.49
C ILE A 8 -13.26 17.93 -34.60
N TYR A 9 -13.29 19.27 -34.67
CA TYR A 9 -12.50 20.12 -33.79
C TYR A 9 -12.83 19.90 -32.31
N ALA A 10 -14.12 19.81 -31.95
CA ALA A 10 -14.55 19.58 -30.58
C ALA A 10 -14.15 18.20 -30.04
N VAL A 11 -14.09 17.17 -30.91
CA VAL A 11 -13.59 15.83 -30.57
C VAL A 11 -12.07 15.88 -30.38
N THR A 12 -11.34 16.38 -31.36
CA THR A 12 -9.86 16.34 -31.41
C THR A 12 -9.21 17.23 -30.35
N GLN A 13 -9.81 18.36 -29.99
CA GLN A 13 -9.40 19.19 -28.85
C GLN A 13 -9.31 18.39 -27.54
N LYS A 14 -10.12 17.35 -27.39
CA LYS A 14 -10.13 16.49 -26.22
C LYS A 14 -9.13 15.34 -26.34
N LEU A 15 -8.34 15.22 -27.40
CA LEU A 15 -7.36 14.15 -27.60
C LEU A 15 -5.92 14.62 -27.34
N PRO A 16 -4.97 13.70 -27.04
CA PRO A 16 -3.54 14.01 -27.01
C PRO A 16 -3.07 14.61 -28.34
N GLN A 17 -2.22 15.64 -28.29
CA GLN A 17 -1.81 16.41 -29.47
C GLN A 17 -1.23 15.53 -30.59
N SER A 18 -0.47 14.49 -30.22
CA SER A 18 0.18 13.58 -31.16
C SER A 18 -0.77 12.72 -32.01
N GLN A 19 -2.04 12.58 -31.61
CA GLN A 19 -3.02 11.74 -32.31
C GLN A 19 -4.12 12.58 -32.99
N ARG A 20 -4.10 13.91 -32.84
CA ARG A 20 -5.22 14.76 -33.28
C ARG A 20 -5.40 14.76 -34.79
N GLU A 21 -4.31 14.82 -35.54
CA GLU A 21 -4.36 14.90 -37.00
C GLU A 21 -4.87 13.59 -37.60
N ASP A 22 -4.29 12.46 -37.19
CA ASP A 22 -4.70 11.13 -37.64
C ASP A 22 -6.18 10.87 -37.33
N ILE A 23 -6.61 11.13 -36.09
CA ILE A 23 -8.00 10.92 -35.67
C ILE A 23 -8.94 11.94 -36.32
N ALA A 24 -8.49 13.17 -36.62
CA ALA A 24 -9.28 14.13 -37.36
C ALA A 24 -9.56 13.67 -38.79
N ALA A 25 -8.55 13.08 -39.45
CA ALA A 25 -8.67 12.54 -40.79
C ALA A 25 -9.58 11.31 -40.82
N GLU A 26 -9.40 10.38 -39.88
CA GLU A 26 -10.23 9.19 -39.74
C GLU A 26 -11.70 9.56 -39.47
N LEU A 27 -11.95 10.46 -38.53
CA LEU A 27 -13.30 10.91 -38.19
C LEU A 27 -13.96 11.67 -39.35
N ARG A 28 -13.17 12.41 -40.13
CA ARG A 28 -13.67 13.07 -41.34
C ARG A 28 -14.12 12.04 -42.38
N SER A 29 -13.27 11.07 -42.69
CA SER A 29 -13.59 9.99 -43.63
C SER A 29 -14.86 9.26 -43.19
N LEU A 30 -14.97 8.91 -41.91
CA LEU A 30 -16.13 8.22 -41.36
C LEU A 30 -17.43 9.04 -41.50
N ILE A 31 -17.38 10.35 -41.25
CA ILE A 31 -18.55 11.23 -41.42
C ILE A 31 -18.90 11.38 -42.90
N GLU A 32 -17.92 11.49 -43.78
CA GLU A 32 -18.12 11.57 -45.23
C GLU A 32 -18.76 10.28 -45.77
N ASP A 33 -18.25 9.11 -45.39
CA ASP A 33 -18.81 7.81 -45.78
C ASP A 33 -20.28 7.66 -45.32
N MET A 34 -20.60 8.05 -44.07
CA MET A 34 -21.97 8.02 -43.55
C MET A 34 -22.92 8.97 -44.28
N LEU A 35 -22.42 10.14 -44.71
CA LEU A 35 -23.22 11.11 -45.46
C LEU A 35 -23.46 10.63 -46.89
N GLU A 36 -22.46 10.07 -47.55
CA GLU A 36 -22.56 9.50 -48.90
C GLU A 36 -23.54 8.31 -48.94
N GLU A 37 -23.48 7.41 -47.95
CA GLU A 37 -24.39 6.26 -47.85
C GLU A 37 -25.86 6.71 -47.75
N ARG A 38 -26.14 7.77 -46.99
CA ARG A 38 -27.49 8.32 -46.83
C ARG A 38 -27.94 9.16 -48.01
N ALA A 39 -27.03 9.88 -48.65
CA ALA A 39 -27.33 10.74 -49.80
C ALA A 39 -27.54 9.94 -51.08
N GLY A 40 -26.82 8.83 -51.24
CA GLY A 40 -26.82 8.04 -52.48
C GLY A 40 -26.35 8.90 -53.66
N ALA A 41 -27.27 9.20 -54.58
CA ALA A 41 -27.03 10.10 -55.74
C ALA A 41 -27.60 11.52 -55.55
N GLY A 42 -28.14 11.83 -54.37
CA GLY A 42 -28.71 13.14 -54.04
C GLY A 42 -27.71 14.09 -53.37
N ASP A 43 -28.15 15.33 -53.13
CA ASP A 43 -27.35 16.34 -52.42
C ASP A 43 -27.40 16.16 -50.90
N ILE A 44 -26.28 16.43 -50.23
CA ILE A 44 -26.17 16.39 -48.77
C ILE A 44 -26.89 17.59 -48.16
N SER A 45 -27.96 17.35 -47.38
CA SER A 45 -28.70 18.39 -46.66
C SER A 45 -28.15 18.64 -45.25
N ASP A 46 -28.41 19.83 -44.68
CA ASP A 46 -28.02 20.16 -43.30
C ASP A 46 -28.73 19.28 -42.25
N GLU A 47 -29.93 18.78 -42.57
CA GLU A 47 -30.68 17.86 -41.71
C GLU A 47 -29.99 16.49 -41.63
N MET A 48 -29.49 15.99 -42.76
CA MET A 48 -28.69 14.75 -42.79
C MET A 48 -27.40 14.87 -41.99
N VAL A 49 -26.71 16.02 -42.08
CA VAL A 49 -25.52 16.30 -41.27
C VAL A 49 -25.86 16.27 -39.78
N ASN A 50 -26.99 16.87 -39.38
CA ASN A 50 -27.41 16.87 -37.98
C ASN A 50 -27.71 15.45 -37.49
N GLU A 51 -28.42 14.63 -38.27
CA GLU A 51 -28.72 13.25 -37.92
C GLU A 51 -27.48 12.37 -37.78
N VAL A 52 -26.51 12.48 -38.70
CA VAL A 52 -25.23 11.75 -38.63
C VAL A 52 -24.45 12.14 -37.37
N LEU A 53 -24.37 13.45 -37.07
CA LEU A 53 -23.68 13.92 -35.86
C LEU A 53 -24.40 13.50 -34.57
N LEU A 54 -25.74 13.40 -34.58
CA LEU A 54 -26.52 12.86 -33.46
C LEU A 54 -26.28 11.37 -33.25
N GLU A 55 -26.18 10.59 -34.33
CA GLU A 55 -25.88 9.15 -34.28
C GLU A 55 -24.48 8.89 -33.71
N LEU A 56 -23.49 9.72 -34.08
CA LEU A 56 -22.13 9.64 -33.52
C LEU A 56 -22.05 9.99 -32.03
N GLY A 57 -23.06 10.71 -31.52
CA GLY A 57 -23.17 11.14 -30.14
C GLY A 57 -22.35 12.39 -29.84
N SER A 58 -22.27 12.76 -28.56
CA SER A 58 -21.60 14.00 -28.18
C SER A 58 -20.09 13.96 -28.50
N PRO A 59 -19.45 15.11 -28.81
CA PRO A 59 -18.00 15.14 -29.03
C PRO A 59 -17.18 14.57 -27.86
N ARG A 60 -17.74 14.59 -26.64
CA ARG A 60 -17.12 14.01 -25.44
C ARG A 60 -17.14 12.48 -25.46
N GLU A 61 -18.23 11.87 -25.92
CA GLU A 61 -18.35 10.42 -26.05
C GLU A 61 -17.48 9.91 -27.18
N MET A 62 -17.49 10.60 -28.34
CA MET A 62 -16.64 10.22 -29.47
C MET A 62 -15.15 10.32 -29.13
N ALA A 63 -14.73 11.37 -28.44
CA ALA A 63 -13.34 11.48 -27.96
C ALA A 63 -12.95 10.38 -26.94
N GLN A 64 -13.91 9.84 -26.17
CA GLN A 64 -13.62 8.73 -25.27
C GLN A 64 -13.40 7.41 -26.02
N LYS A 65 -14.14 7.17 -27.11
CA LYS A 65 -13.95 5.97 -27.96
C LYS A 65 -12.53 5.93 -28.54
N TYR A 66 -12.01 7.09 -28.97
CA TYR A 66 -10.66 7.22 -29.50
C TYR A 66 -9.54 7.24 -28.45
N ARG A 67 -9.81 7.73 -27.23
CA ARG A 67 -8.77 7.88 -26.19
C ARG A 67 -8.16 6.57 -25.71
N GLY A 68 -8.83 5.43 -25.89
CA GLY A 68 -8.38 4.10 -25.45
C GLY A 68 -8.24 3.90 -23.94
N THR A 69 -8.05 4.97 -23.16
CA THR A 69 -7.82 4.95 -21.72
C THR A 69 -8.69 6.00 -21.04
N LYS A 70 -9.56 5.57 -20.11
CA LYS A 70 -10.22 6.52 -19.20
C LYS A 70 -9.18 6.96 -18.16
N LYS A 71 -9.21 8.23 -17.76
CA LYS A 71 -8.32 8.76 -16.71
C LYS A 71 -8.77 8.24 -15.36
N TYR A 72 -8.17 7.15 -14.90
CA TYR A 72 -8.40 6.60 -13.57
C TYR A 72 -7.25 6.97 -12.63
N ILE A 73 -7.56 7.27 -11.36
CA ILE A 73 -6.54 7.38 -10.31
C ILE A 73 -6.02 5.98 -9.95
N ILE A 74 -6.94 5.01 -9.87
CA ILE A 74 -6.67 3.58 -9.71
C ILE A 74 -7.46 2.89 -10.82
N GLY A 75 -6.75 2.24 -11.76
CA GLY A 75 -7.37 1.57 -12.90
C GLY A 75 -8.21 0.36 -12.49
N PRO A 76 -9.11 -0.10 -13.37
CA PRO A 76 -10.00 -1.24 -13.08
C PRO A 76 -9.23 -2.51 -12.71
N GLU A 77 -8.02 -2.71 -13.26
CA GLU A 77 -7.16 -3.86 -12.96
C GLU A 77 -6.64 -3.89 -11.52
N LEU A 78 -6.47 -2.71 -10.91
CA LEU A 78 -5.93 -2.56 -9.54
C LEU A 78 -7.03 -2.34 -8.49
N TYR A 79 -8.28 -2.14 -8.91
CA TYR A 79 -9.37 -1.76 -8.02
C TYR A 79 -9.72 -2.85 -7.00
N ASP A 80 -9.74 -4.12 -7.42
CA ASP A 80 -10.04 -5.24 -6.54
C ASP A 80 -8.95 -5.44 -5.47
N PRO A 81 -7.64 -5.52 -5.81
CA PRO A 81 -6.57 -5.53 -4.82
C PRO A 81 -6.61 -4.30 -3.90
N PHE A 82 -6.91 -3.11 -4.44
CA PHE A 82 -7.05 -1.88 -3.64
C PHE A 82 -8.12 -2.03 -2.56
N LEU A 83 -9.32 -2.51 -2.90
CA LEU A 83 -10.39 -2.70 -1.92
C LEU A 83 -10.04 -3.75 -0.87
N ILE A 84 -9.35 -4.83 -1.26
CA ILE A 84 -8.90 -5.86 -0.31
C ILE A 84 -7.93 -5.24 0.70
N VAL A 85 -6.89 -4.56 0.23
CA VAL A 85 -5.87 -3.94 1.09
C VAL A 85 -6.52 -2.88 1.99
N LEU A 86 -7.38 -2.01 1.43
CA LEU A 86 -8.06 -0.98 2.21
C LEU A 86 -8.90 -1.58 3.35
N LYS A 87 -9.69 -2.63 3.06
CA LYS A 87 -10.49 -3.32 4.08
C LYS A 87 -9.61 -3.92 5.18
N ILE A 88 -8.52 -4.58 4.80
CA ILE A 88 -7.60 -5.21 5.76
C ILE A 88 -6.97 -4.15 6.65
N VAL A 89 -6.44 -3.07 6.06
CA VAL A 89 -5.82 -1.97 6.81
C VAL A 89 -6.80 -1.38 7.81
N LEU A 90 -8.04 -1.08 7.39
CA LEU A 90 -9.06 -0.53 8.27
C LEU A 90 -9.44 -1.50 9.40
N ILE A 91 -9.66 -2.78 9.09
CA ILE A 91 -10.00 -3.80 10.11
C ILE A 91 -8.85 -3.97 11.10
N SER A 92 -7.61 -4.14 10.63
CA SER A 92 -6.43 -4.28 11.47
C SER A 92 -6.20 -3.05 12.34
N MET A 93 -6.43 -1.85 11.79
CA MET A 93 -6.36 -0.61 12.54
C MET A 93 -7.44 -0.52 13.61
N SER A 94 -8.70 -0.88 13.31
CA SER A 94 -9.78 -0.95 14.31
C SER A 94 -9.44 -1.91 15.44
N VAL A 95 -8.91 -3.10 15.12
CA VAL A 95 -8.51 -4.09 16.13
C VAL A 95 -7.36 -3.54 16.99
N GLY A 96 -6.32 -2.98 16.37
CA GLY A 96 -5.18 -2.41 17.09
C GLY A 96 -5.59 -1.27 18.03
N LEU A 97 -6.38 -0.31 17.53
CA LEU A 97 -6.89 0.79 18.33
C LEU A 97 -7.83 0.32 19.44
N GLY A 98 -8.66 -0.70 19.18
CA GLY A 98 -9.52 -1.30 20.19
C GLY A 98 -8.74 -1.97 21.32
N ILE A 99 -7.64 -2.65 20.99
CA ILE A 99 -6.72 -3.22 21.99
C ILE A 99 -6.09 -2.11 22.83
N ILE A 100 -5.61 -1.04 22.21
CA ILE A 100 -5.03 0.11 22.93
C ILE A 100 -6.05 0.72 23.89
N PHE A 101 -7.28 0.98 23.41
CA PHE A 101 -8.35 1.51 24.24
C PHE A 101 -8.67 0.61 25.45
N VAL A 102 -8.70 -0.71 25.26
CA VAL A 102 -8.92 -1.67 26.35
C VAL A 102 -7.77 -1.62 27.36
N ILE A 103 -6.52 -1.60 26.88
CA ILE A 103 -5.34 -1.50 27.75
C ILE A 103 -5.38 -0.22 28.56
N GLU A 104 -5.60 0.93 27.92
CA GLU A 104 -5.74 2.24 28.58
C GLU A 104 -6.83 2.23 29.66
N SER A 105 -8.02 1.74 29.30
CA SER A 105 -9.17 1.71 30.22
C SER A 105 -8.96 0.78 31.42
N VAL A 106 -8.13 -0.26 31.29
CA VAL A 106 -7.79 -1.17 32.39
C VAL A 106 -6.71 -0.57 33.29
N LEU A 107 -5.74 0.13 32.71
CA LEU A 107 -4.62 0.70 33.45
C LEU A 107 -4.98 1.99 34.17
N ASP A 108 -5.87 2.80 33.59
CA ASP A 108 -6.38 4.03 34.18
C ASP A 108 -7.92 4.16 34.04
N PRO A 109 -8.68 3.41 34.88
CA PRO A 109 -10.14 3.41 34.80
C PRO A 109 -10.77 4.78 35.13
N ALA A 110 -10.07 5.65 35.85
CA ALA A 110 -10.59 6.96 36.26
C ALA A 110 -10.76 7.91 35.06
N ASN A 111 -9.91 7.76 34.04
CA ASN A 111 -9.89 8.59 32.85
C ASN A 111 -10.56 7.93 31.63
N ILE A 112 -11.43 6.94 31.86
CA ILE A 112 -12.09 6.17 30.78
C ILE A 112 -12.82 7.05 29.76
N LEU A 113 -13.41 8.18 30.20
CA LEU A 113 -14.09 9.11 29.30
C LEU A 113 -13.09 9.79 28.34
N ASP A 114 -11.92 10.19 28.84
CA ASP A 114 -10.87 10.81 28.04
C ASP A 114 -10.25 9.80 27.06
N HIS A 115 -10.01 8.57 27.50
CA HIS A 115 -9.56 7.47 26.62
C HIS A 115 -10.58 7.18 25.51
N PHE A 116 -11.88 7.19 25.85
CA PHE A 116 -12.93 7.00 24.86
C PHE A 116 -12.96 8.15 23.84
N VAL A 117 -12.85 9.40 24.29
CA VAL A 117 -12.78 10.57 23.39
C VAL A 117 -11.55 10.49 22.49
N SER A 118 -10.38 10.17 23.05
CA SER A 118 -9.13 9.99 22.31
C SER A 118 -9.24 8.89 21.26
N PHE A 119 -9.87 7.75 21.60
CA PHE A 119 -10.15 6.66 20.67
C PHE A 119 -11.00 7.12 19.49
N ILE A 120 -12.08 7.88 19.73
CA ILE A 120 -12.93 8.43 18.67
C ILE A 120 -12.15 9.43 17.79
N VAL A 121 -11.39 10.35 18.40
CA VAL A 121 -10.55 11.31 17.66
C VAL A 121 -9.54 10.58 16.78
N THR A 122 -8.91 9.53 17.31
CA THR A 122 -7.92 8.73 16.58
C THR A 122 -8.55 7.98 15.41
N ILE A 123 -9.76 7.46 15.55
CA ILE A 123 -10.49 6.85 14.42
C ILE A 123 -10.81 7.91 13.36
N VAL A 124 -11.38 9.05 13.77
CA VAL A 124 -11.83 10.11 12.85
C VAL A 124 -10.65 10.72 12.09
N THR A 125 -9.48 10.83 12.71
CA THR A 125 -8.27 11.38 12.08
C THR A 125 -7.43 10.32 11.36
N GLY A 126 -7.37 9.10 11.90
CA GLY A 126 -6.53 8.03 11.42
C GLY A 126 -7.08 7.29 10.21
N PHE A 127 -8.41 7.06 10.13
CA PHE A 127 -9.01 6.34 9.00
C PHE A 127 -8.86 7.09 7.67
N PRO A 128 -9.09 8.42 7.59
CA PRO A 128 -8.82 9.18 6.37
C PRO A 128 -7.35 9.11 5.95
N GLN A 129 -6.41 9.14 6.90
CA GLN A 129 -4.99 9.00 6.61
C GLN A 129 -4.67 7.61 6.05
N ALA A 130 -5.19 6.54 6.67
CA ALA A 130 -5.01 5.17 6.19
C ALA A 130 -5.55 5.01 4.77
N LEU A 131 -6.75 5.53 4.49
CA LEU A 131 -7.33 5.56 3.15
C LEU A 131 -6.42 6.32 2.17
N GLY A 132 -5.96 7.50 2.56
CA GLY A 132 -5.07 8.34 1.76
C GLY A 132 -3.76 7.62 1.40
N TRP A 133 -3.11 6.98 2.36
CA TRP A 133 -1.85 6.24 2.14
C TRP A 133 -2.04 4.97 1.30
N VAL A 134 -3.14 4.23 1.50
CA VAL A 134 -3.46 3.08 0.65
C VAL A 134 -3.74 3.55 -0.78
N ALA A 135 -4.56 4.59 -0.96
CA ALA A 135 -4.85 5.16 -2.28
C ALA A 135 -3.59 5.68 -2.97
N LEU A 136 -2.72 6.39 -2.24
CA LEU A 136 -1.44 6.88 -2.75
C LEU A 136 -0.53 5.72 -3.16
N THR A 137 -0.45 4.64 -2.38
CA THR A 137 0.33 3.45 -2.73
C THR A 137 -0.13 2.87 -4.07
N PHE A 138 -1.44 2.63 -4.23
CA PHE A 138 -1.99 2.09 -5.47
C PHE A 138 -1.87 3.05 -6.65
N MET A 139 -1.97 4.36 -6.40
CA MET A 139 -1.67 5.40 -7.39
C MET A 139 -0.21 5.30 -7.84
N LEU A 140 0.75 5.25 -6.92
CA LEU A 140 2.17 5.11 -7.28
C LEU A 140 2.45 3.82 -8.05
N VAL A 141 1.78 2.71 -7.72
CA VAL A 141 1.87 1.47 -8.52
C VAL A 141 1.31 1.66 -9.93
N GLN A 142 0.14 2.29 -10.07
CA GLN A 142 -0.52 2.57 -11.35
C GLN A 142 0.34 3.46 -12.27
N TYR A 143 0.97 4.51 -11.73
CA TYR A 143 1.76 5.47 -12.51
C TYR A 143 3.25 5.08 -12.63
N GLY A 144 3.78 4.27 -11.71
CA GLY A 144 5.17 3.83 -11.66
C GLY A 144 5.51 2.64 -12.58
N GLY A 145 4.56 2.15 -13.37
CA GLY A 145 4.77 1.07 -14.36
C GLY A 145 4.12 -0.26 -14.02
N GLY A 146 3.23 -0.32 -13.03
CA GLY A 146 2.34 -1.46 -12.80
C GLY A 146 1.27 -1.51 -13.90
N LEU A 147 1.54 -2.31 -14.93
CA LEU A 147 0.66 -2.54 -16.09
C LEU A 147 0.39 -1.25 -16.87
N LYS A 148 1.32 -0.89 -17.76
CA LYS A 148 0.97 0.02 -18.85
C LYS A 148 -0.12 -0.66 -19.66
N ALA A 149 -1.33 -0.13 -19.59
CA ALA A 149 -2.42 -0.52 -20.48
C ALA A 149 -2.01 -0.40 -21.98
N ASP A 150 -0.97 0.38 -22.29
CA ASP A 150 -0.36 0.48 -23.63
C ASP A 150 0.39 -0.79 -24.09
N GLU A 151 0.79 -1.71 -23.20
CA GLU A 151 1.31 -3.03 -23.60
C GLU A 151 0.19 -4.01 -23.97
N LEU A 152 -1.06 -3.71 -23.60
CA LEU A 152 -2.26 -4.35 -24.13
C LEU A 152 -2.65 -3.67 -25.45
N LYS A 153 -1.75 -3.67 -26.43
CA LYS A 153 -2.26 -3.79 -27.80
C LYS A 153 -3.11 -5.05 -27.77
N PHE A 154 -4.40 -4.92 -28.03
CA PHE A 154 -5.28 -6.06 -28.21
C PHE A 154 -4.75 -6.86 -29.40
N GLU A 155 -3.74 -7.72 -29.16
CA GLU A 155 -3.46 -8.83 -30.06
C GLU A 155 -4.79 -9.55 -30.24
N LYS A 156 -5.16 -9.82 -31.49
CA LYS A 156 -6.34 -10.64 -31.78
C LYS A 156 -6.28 -11.86 -30.87
N TRP A 157 -7.30 -11.99 -30.03
CA TRP A 157 -7.41 -13.05 -29.06
C TRP A 157 -7.25 -14.40 -29.76
N ASP A 158 -6.29 -15.20 -29.29
CA ASP A 158 -5.97 -16.51 -29.83
C ASP A 158 -5.96 -17.55 -28.69
N PRO A 159 -6.88 -18.51 -28.67
CA PRO A 159 -6.93 -19.58 -27.66
C PRO A 159 -5.64 -20.39 -27.56
N THR A 160 -4.85 -20.47 -28.64
CA THR A 160 -3.60 -21.23 -28.66
C THR A 160 -2.46 -20.54 -27.92
N LYS A 161 -2.59 -19.22 -27.67
CA LYS A 161 -1.64 -18.41 -26.87
C LYS A 161 -1.93 -18.43 -25.37
N LEU A 162 -2.89 -19.23 -24.91
CA LEU A 162 -3.17 -19.39 -23.48
C LEU A 162 -1.92 -19.88 -22.76
N GLN A 163 -1.47 -19.12 -21.76
CA GLN A 163 -0.35 -19.54 -20.93
C GLN A 163 -0.72 -20.82 -20.17
N PRO A 164 0.21 -21.79 -20.07
CA PRO A 164 -0.04 -22.98 -19.26
C PRO A 164 -0.31 -22.59 -17.81
N ILE A 165 -1.17 -23.36 -17.14
CA ILE A 165 -1.52 -23.15 -15.74
C ILE A 165 -0.21 -23.13 -14.92
N PRO A 166 0.10 -22.04 -14.21
CA PRO A 166 1.32 -21.96 -13.43
C PRO A 166 1.37 -23.08 -12.40
N HIS A 167 2.54 -23.73 -12.26
CA HIS A 167 2.75 -24.73 -11.21
C HIS A 167 2.26 -24.19 -9.85
N PRO A 168 1.55 -24.99 -9.03
CA PRO A 168 0.99 -24.53 -7.75
C PRO A 168 2.00 -23.87 -6.82
N LYS A 169 3.28 -24.25 -6.90
CA LYS A 169 4.38 -23.68 -6.10
C LYS A 169 4.78 -22.25 -6.50
N LYS A 170 4.43 -21.82 -7.72
CA LYS A 170 4.63 -20.43 -8.19
C LYS A 170 3.48 -19.53 -7.79
N GLN A 171 2.32 -20.06 -7.44
CA GLN A 171 1.15 -19.26 -7.09
C GLN A 171 1.32 -18.68 -5.69
N ILE A 172 1.07 -17.38 -5.55
CA ILE A 172 1.05 -16.71 -4.25
C ILE A 172 -0.36 -16.81 -3.72
N LYS A 173 -0.54 -17.53 -2.62
CA LYS A 173 -1.86 -17.63 -1.98
C LYS A 173 -2.19 -16.29 -1.34
N ARG A 174 -3.41 -15.78 -1.56
CA ARG A 174 -3.82 -14.44 -1.08
C ARG A 174 -3.62 -14.24 0.43
N TYR A 175 -3.78 -15.29 1.25
CA TYR A 175 -3.58 -15.14 2.70
C TYR A 175 -2.14 -14.77 3.07
N GLU A 176 -1.13 -15.17 2.28
CA GLU A 176 0.29 -14.88 2.58
C GLU A 176 0.53 -13.36 2.69
N PRO A 177 0.29 -12.54 1.63
CA PRO A 177 0.45 -11.10 1.74
C PRO A 177 -0.56 -10.44 2.66
N ILE A 178 -1.79 -10.97 2.77
CA ILE A 178 -2.80 -10.43 3.69
C ILE A 178 -2.31 -10.50 5.14
N THR A 179 -1.77 -11.65 5.56
CA THR A 179 -1.24 -11.80 6.93
C THR A 179 -0.05 -10.88 7.19
N GLY A 180 0.81 -10.67 6.19
CA GLY A 180 1.89 -9.69 6.27
C GLY A 180 1.37 -8.26 6.47
N ILE A 181 0.41 -7.82 5.66
CA ILE A 181 -0.21 -6.49 5.78
C ILE A 181 -0.84 -6.31 7.16
N VAL A 182 -1.64 -7.29 7.62
CA VAL A 182 -2.27 -7.26 8.96
C VAL A 182 -1.20 -7.05 10.04
N PHE A 183 -0.12 -7.85 9.99
CA PHE A 183 0.96 -7.78 10.96
C PHE A 183 1.65 -6.41 10.97
N TYR A 184 2.01 -5.88 9.81
CA TYR A 184 2.67 -4.57 9.72
C TYR A 184 1.76 -3.42 10.15
N VAL A 185 0.47 -3.45 9.82
CA VAL A 185 -0.50 -2.44 10.25
C VAL A 185 -0.66 -2.45 11.76
N ILE A 186 -0.77 -3.63 12.39
CA ILE A 186 -0.84 -3.73 13.86
C ILE A 186 0.41 -3.13 14.48
N ILE A 187 1.60 -3.45 13.97
CA ILE A 187 2.85 -2.88 14.47
C ILE A 187 2.90 -1.36 14.30
N ILE A 188 2.46 -0.82 13.16
CA ILE A 188 2.36 0.65 12.96
C ILE A 188 1.46 1.27 14.03
N VAL A 189 0.29 0.68 14.29
CA VAL A 189 -0.65 1.20 15.29
C VAL A 189 -0.04 1.17 16.70
N LEU A 190 0.65 0.08 17.06
CA LEU A 190 1.35 -0.04 18.35
C LEU A 190 2.45 1.01 18.51
N PHE A 191 3.26 1.26 17.48
CA PHE A 191 4.33 2.26 17.58
C PHE A 191 3.81 3.71 17.50
N ALA A 192 2.81 3.98 16.66
CA ALA A 192 2.33 5.34 16.41
C ALA A 192 1.46 5.90 17.53
N PHE A 193 0.71 5.05 18.23
CA PHE A 193 -0.27 5.48 19.22
C PHE A 193 0.01 4.96 20.63
N SER A 194 1.10 4.20 20.80
CA SER A 194 1.25 3.31 21.96
C SER A 194 2.72 3.06 22.33
N SER A 195 3.66 3.96 22.01
CA SER A 195 5.09 3.79 22.34
C SER A 195 5.33 3.49 23.83
N ASN A 196 4.49 4.05 24.71
CA ASN A 196 4.59 3.91 26.17
C ASN A 196 4.09 2.55 26.69
N PHE A 197 3.46 1.72 25.85
CA PHE A 197 3.07 0.35 26.19
C PHE A 197 4.18 -0.67 25.90
N PHE A 198 5.25 -0.26 25.22
CA PHE A 198 6.35 -1.15 24.88
C PHE A 198 7.38 -1.18 26.02
N GLY A 199 7.06 -1.93 27.08
CA GLY A 199 7.89 -2.01 28.28
C GLY A 199 7.44 -3.04 29.29
N ILE A 200 8.05 -3.01 30.48
CA ILE A 200 7.68 -3.88 31.61
C ILE A 200 6.67 -3.14 32.49
N TYR A 201 5.48 -3.75 32.66
CA TYR A 201 4.41 -3.19 33.48
C TYR A 201 4.64 -3.49 34.96
N ARG A 202 4.62 -2.46 35.80
CA ARG A 202 4.68 -2.59 37.26
C ARG A 202 3.28 -2.43 37.86
N PHE A 203 2.85 -3.44 38.59
CA PHE A 203 1.64 -3.42 39.43
C PHE A 203 2.03 -3.45 40.91
N SER A 204 1.30 -2.74 41.76
CA SER A 204 1.40 -2.80 43.23
C SER A 204 0.05 -3.20 43.84
N ASP A 205 -0.02 -3.30 45.17
CA ASP A 205 -1.27 -3.55 45.90
C ASP A 205 -2.34 -2.47 45.65
N LYS A 206 -1.93 -1.29 45.16
CA LYS A 206 -2.83 -0.18 44.78
C LYS A 206 -3.16 -0.16 43.27
N GLY A 207 -2.77 -1.19 42.52
CA GLY A 207 -3.00 -1.29 41.07
C GLY A 207 -1.78 -0.94 40.22
N PHE A 208 -2.02 -0.64 38.95
CA PHE A 208 -0.98 -0.23 38.00
C PHE A 208 -0.19 0.99 38.51
N GLN A 209 1.13 1.00 38.30
CA GLN A 209 2.01 2.10 38.74
C GLN A 209 2.62 2.82 37.54
N GLN A 210 3.40 2.09 36.75
CA GLN A 210 4.14 2.64 35.62
C GLN A 210 4.54 1.53 34.64
N VAL A 211 4.87 1.93 33.41
CA VAL A 211 5.57 1.09 32.44
C VAL A 211 7.05 1.52 32.42
N ILE A 212 7.95 0.54 32.42
CA ILE A 212 9.39 0.78 32.23
C ILE A 212 9.70 0.52 30.75
N PRO A 213 9.89 1.57 29.94
CA PRO A 213 9.91 1.46 28.49
C PRO A 213 11.18 0.79 27.99
N PHE A 214 11.06 -0.06 26.97
CA PHE A 214 12.22 -0.59 26.25
C PHE A 214 12.81 0.44 25.29
N LEU A 215 11.99 1.36 24.78
CA LEU A 215 12.39 2.40 23.83
C LEU A 215 12.82 3.64 24.60
N ASN A 216 13.76 4.39 24.03
CA ASN A 216 14.16 5.67 24.59
C ASN A 216 13.06 6.71 24.35
N GLU A 217 12.29 7.08 25.38
CA GLU A 217 11.17 8.02 25.23
C GLU A 217 11.58 9.39 24.67
N GLU A 218 12.76 9.89 25.05
CA GLU A 218 13.25 11.20 24.62
C GLU A 218 13.59 11.23 23.12
N SER A 219 14.21 10.15 22.63
CA SER A 219 14.76 10.10 21.28
C SER A 219 13.87 9.34 20.28
N PHE A 220 13.00 8.44 20.74
CA PHE A 220 12.22 7.56 19.86
C PHE A 220 11.29 8.32 18.92
N SER A 221 10.78 9.48 19.34
CA SER A 221 9.97 10.36 18.48
C SER A 221 10.67 10.73 17.16
N GLN A 222 12.01 10.83 17.16
CA GLN A 222 12.82 11.10 15.98
C GLN A 222 13.01 9.86 15.10
N TYR A 223 13.03 8.66 15.68
CA TYR A 223 13.15 7.39 14.97
C TYR A 223 11.81 6.91 14.41
N MET A 224 10.69 7.29 15.02
CA MET A 224 9.35 6.84 14.68
C MET A 224 8.99 7.00 13.19
N PRO A 225 9.24 8.16 12.53
CA PRO A 225 8.96 8.31 11.10
C PRO A 225 9.71 7.27 10.24
N PHE A 226 10.94 6.92 10.61
CA PHE A 226 11.74 5.93 9.88
C PHE A 226 11.22 4.50 10.11
N VAL A 227 10.75 4.18 11.32
CA VAL A 227 10.08 2.90 11.61
C VAL A 227 8.81 2.76 10.79
N ILE A 228 7.96 3.79 10.80
CA ILE A 228 6.70 3.80 10.03
C ILE A 228 6.99 3.69 8.53
N LEU A 229 7.99 4.42 8.03
CA LEU A 229 8.40 4.33 6.62
C LEU A 229 8.88 2.92 6.25
N LEU A 230 9.67 2.28 7.10
CA LEU A 230 10.14 0.91 6.88
C LEU A 230 8.98 -0.09 6.83
N LEU A 231 8.02 0.03 7.74
CA LEU A 231 6.83 -0.83 7.77
C LEU A 231 5.91 -0.55 6.56
N ALA A 232 5.77 0.70 6.15
CA ALA A 232 5.03 1.07 4.95
C ALA A 232 5.65 0.44 3.70
N ILE A 233 6.98 0.44 3.57
CA ILE A 233 7.70 -0.24 2.48
C ILE A 233 7.39 -1.74 2.47
N PHE A 234 7.29 -2.40 3.62
CA PHE A 234 6.87 -3.80 3.68
C PHE A 234 5.41 -4.00 3.27
N ILE A 235 4.50 -3.09 3.62
CA ILE A 235 3.12 -3.14 3.12
C ILE A 235 3.10 -3.03 1.59
N VAL A 236 3.89 -2.11 1.00
CA VAL A 236 4.02 -2.01 -0.47
C VAL A 236 4.53 -3.32 -1.06
N LYS A 237 5.54 -3.95 -0.45
CA LYS A 237 6.05 -5.26 -0.87
C LYS A 237 4.95 -6.32 -0.91
N GLU A 238 4.12 -6.41 0.13
CA GLU A 238 3.02 -7.38 0.20
C GLU A 238 1.88 -7.03 -0.78
N CYS A 239 1.60 -5.75 -1.03
CA CYS A 239 0.71 -5.32 -2.10
C CYS A 239 1.20 -5.79 -3.48
N LEU A 240 2.50 -5.68 -3.78
CA LEU A 240 3.08 -6.17 -5.03
C LEU A 240 2.93 -7.70 -5.18
N LYS A 241 3.13 -8.46 -4.10
CA LYS A 241 2.88 -9.92 -4.08
C LYS A 241 1.40 -10.23 -4.34
N LEU A 242 0.48 -9.48 -3.72
CA LEU A 242 -0.97 -9.65 -3.89
C LEU A 242 -1.43 -9.34 -5.33
N ILE A 243 -0.91 -8.26 -5.93
CA ILE A 243 -1.23 -7.86 -7.32
C ILE A 243 -0.64 -8.85 -8.32
N SER A 244 0.60 -9.30 -8.12
CA SER A 244 1.27 -10.24 -9.03
C SER A 244 0.60 -11.62 -9.01
N GLY A 245 0.17 -12.11 -7.84
CA GLY A 245 -0.50 -13.41 -7.66
C GLY A 245 0.36 -14.65 -7.98
N LYS A 246 1.56 -14.46 -8.56
CA LYS A 246 2.55 -15.49 -8.86
C LYS A 246 3.97 -14.96 -8.70
N TRP A 247 4.88 -15.86 -8.35
CA TRP A 247 6.31 -15.60 -8.31
C TRP A 247 6.89 -15.53 -9.73
N THR A 248 7.43 -14.37 -10.06
CA THR A 248 8.20 -14.12 -11.28
C THR A 248 9.60 -13.63 -10.89
N MET A 249 10.59 -13.80 -11.76
CA MET A 249 11.95 -13.29 -11.47
C MET A 249 11.98 -11.76 -11.31
N LYS A 250 11.09 -11.04 -12.00
CA LYS A 250 10.90 -9.59 -11.80
C LYS A 250 10.42 -9.29 -10.38
N LEU A 251 9.38 -9.99 -9.91
CA LEU A 251 8.87 -9.82 -8.53
C LEU A 251 9.95 -10.14 -7.50
N VAL A 252 10.70 -11.23 -7.67
CA VAL A 252 11.81 -11.59 -6.77
C VAL A 252 12.85 -10.47 -6.70
N ALA A 253 13.24 -9.89 -7.85
CA ALA A 253 14.17 -8.78 -7.86
C ALA A 253 13.64 -7.56 -7.10
N TYR A 254 12.37 -7.17 -7.30
CA TYR A 254 11.76 -6.06 -6.55
C TYR A 254 11.72 -6.33 -5.04
N THR A 255 11.27 -7.52 -4.63
CA THR A 255 11.20 -7.87 -3.20
C THR A 255 12.60 -7.97 -2.58
N ALA A 256 13.61 -8.42 -3.34
CA ALA A 256 14.99 -8.50 -2.87
C ALA A 256 15.61 -7.12 -2.66
N VAL A 257 15.40 -6.18 -3.59
CA VAL A 257 15.85 -4.78 -3.43
C VAL A 257 15.22 -4.16 -2.19
N ILE A 258 13.91 -4.34 -2.00
CA ILE A 258 13.21 -3.87 -0.81
C ILE A 258 13.83 -4.48 0.45
N ASN A 259 14.01 -5.81 0.50
CA ASN A 259 14.56 -6.46 1.67
C ASN A 259 16.00 -6.01 1.97
N ILE A 260 16.87 -5.86 0.97
CA ILE A 260 18.25 -5.37 1.16
C ILE A 260 18.25 -3.94 1.70
N PHE A 261 17.44 -3.05 1.11
CA PHE A 261 17.29 -1.68 1.61
C PHE A 261 16.78 -1.68 3.07
N SER A 262 15.76 -2.48 3.36
CA SER A 262 15.20 -2.64 4.69
C SER A 262 16.20 -3.20 5.71
N MET A 263 17.09 -4.12 5.30
CA MET A 263 18.17 -4.62 6.16
C MET A 263 19.09 -3.48 6.60
N VAL A 264 19.53 -2.65 5.65
CA VAL A 264 20.43 -1.52 5.92
C VAL A 264 19.76 -0.52 6.87
N VAL A 265 18.54 -0.10 6.55
CA VAL A 265 17.79 0.86 7.37
C VAL A 265 17.54 0.31 8.78
N ALA A 266 17.05 -0.93 8.89
CA ALA A 266 16.76 -1.53 10.19
C ALA A 266 18.02 -1.73 11.03
N PHE A 267 19.15 -2.09 10.41
CA PHE A 267 20.42 -2.21 11.10
C PHE A 267 20.82 -0.88 11.75
N PHE A 268 20.88 0.22 10.99
CA PHE A 268 21.26 1.53 11.54
C PHE A 268 20.26 2.05 12.57
N LEU A 269 18.97 1.82 12.33
CA LEU A 269 17.91 2.27 13.22
C LEU A 269 17.95 1.54 14.57
N ILE A 270 18.02 0.21 14.57
CA ILE A 270 17.93 -0.61 15.79
C ILE A 270 19.23 -0.61 16.57
N THR A 271 20.39 -0.48 15.91
CA THR A 271 21.70 -0.40 16.57
C THR A 271 22.06 1.00 17.05
N GLY A 272 21.23 2.00 16.72
CA GLY A 272 21.40 3.37 17.21
C GLY A 272 21.36 3.41 18.74
N GLN A 273 22.36 4.07 19.36
CA GLN A 273 22.48 4.15 20.82
C GLN A 273 21.27 4.80 21.49
N ALA A 274 20.52 5.63 20.75
CA ALA A 274 19.34 6.33 21.24
C ALA A 274 18.02 5.65 20.85
N PHE A 275 18.04 4.46 20.25
CA PHE A 275 16.81 3.73 19.91
C PHE A 275 16.24 3.00 21.15
N TRP A 276 17.11 2.29 21.88
CA TRP A 276 16.76 1.58 23.11
C TRP A 276 16.93 2.47 24.33
N ASN A 277 16.16 2.21 25.38
CA ASN A 277 16.23 2.93 26.64
C ASN A 277 17.62 2.69 27.32
N PRO A 278 18.49 3.71 27.43
CA PRO A 278 19.81 3.55 28.04
C PRO A 278 19.73 3.32 29.56
N ASN A 279 18.63 3.75 30.19
CA ASN A 279 18.42 3.71 31.64
C ASN A 279 17.59 2.50 32.08
N PHE A 280 17.21 1.62 31.16
CA PHE A 280 16.29 0.51 31.41
C PHE A 280 16.64 -0.32 32.65
N MET A 281 17.89 -0.75 32.79
CA MET A 281 18.33 -1.55 33.95
C MET A 281 18.26 -0.76 35.27
N MET A 282 18.60 0.53 35.23
CA MET A 282 18.51 1.41 36.39
C MET A 282 17.05 1.60 36.82
N GLU A 283 16.15 1.83 35.86
CA GLU A 283 14.71 1.97 36.12
C GLU A 283 14.11 0.69 36.69
N LEU A 284 14.55 -0.49 36.25
CA LEU A 284 14.12 -1.77 36.84
C LEU A 284 14.55 -1.91 38.31
N VAL A 285 15.76 -1.47 38.66
CA VAL A 285 16.24 -1.47 40.05
C VAL A 285 15.44 -0.47 40.88
N GLN A 286 15.25 0.75 40.38
CA GLN A 286 14.47 1.79 41.06
C GLN A 286 13.00 1.39 41.28
N ALA A 287 12.41 0.66 40.33
CA ALA A 287 11.07 0.11 40.44
C ALA A 287 10.97 -1.10 41.39
N GLY A 288 12.10 -1.55 41.95
CA GLY A 288 12.20 -2.70 42.85
C GLY A 288 11.87 -4.04 42.17
N LEU A 289 12.01 -4.13 40.85
CA LEU A 289 11.76 -5.36 40.09
C LEU A 289 12.97 -6.30 40.08
N VAL A 290 14.17 -5.74 40.19
CA VAL A 290 15.43 -6.48 40.34
C VAL A 290 16.30 -5.81 41.38
N THR A 291 17.07 -6.60 42.12
CA THR A 291 18.02 -6.09 43.11
C THR A 291 19.42 -6.08 42.49
N GLU A 292 20.10 -4.93 42.56
CA GLU A 292 21.47 -4.80 42.06
C GLU A 292 22.39 -5.86 42.68
N GLY A 293 23.26 -6.47 41.86
CA GLY A 293 24.17 -7.53 42.29
C GLY A 293 23.55 -8.91 42.50
N SER A 294 22.22 -9.05 42.42
CA SER A 294 21.56 -10.36 42.46
C SER A 294 21.82 -11.20 41.20
N GLU A 295 21.61 -12.51 41.28
CA GLU A 295 21.66 -13.39 40.11
C GLU A 295 20.62 -12.96 39.05
N GLY A 296 19.40 -12.61 39.48
CA GLY A 296 18.35 -12.12 38.59
C GLY A 296 18.74 -10.86 37.84
N PHE A 297 19.41 -9.91 38.50
CA PHE A 297 19.93 -8.71 37.84
C PHE A 297 20.91 -9.06 36.72
N ARG A 298 21.88 -9.95 36.98
CA ARG A 298 22.88 -10.35 35.98
C ARG A 298 22.25 -11.06 34.77
N VAL A 299 21.21 -11.86 35.00
CA VAL A 299 20.47 -12.53 33.93
C VAL A 299 19.74 -11.51 33.07
N VAL A 300 18.98 -10.59 33.67
CA VAL A 300 18.22 -9.57 32.94
C VAL A 300 19.14 -8.61 32.20
N GLU A 301 20.23 -8.17 32.84
CA GLU A 301 21.26 -7.32 32.21
C GLU A 301 21.87 -8.00 30.98
N SER A 302 22.25 -9.28 31.09
CA SER A 302 22.78 -10.05 29.97
C SER A 302 21.79 -10.16 28.82
N ILE A 303 20.50 -10.40 29.12
CA ILE A 303 19.44 -10.42 28.10
C ILE A 303 19.31 -9.03 27.46
N TRP A 304 19.27 -7.96 28.25
CA TRP A 304 19.11 -6.60 27.77
C TRP A 304 20.24 -6.17 26.85
N VAL A 305 21.50 -6.37 27.26
CA VAL A 305 22.69 -6.02 26.46
C VAL A 305 22.77 -6.81 25.16
N ASN A 306 22.31 -8.07 25.16
CA ASN A 306 22.33 -8.91 23.95
C ASN A 306 21.06 -8.76 23.09
N SER A 307 19.98 -8.17 23.62
CA SER A 307 18.67 -8.08 22.97
C SER A 307 18.75 -7.42 21.60
N THR A 308 19.43 -6.28 21.48
CA THR A 308 19.64 -5.56 20.23
C THR A 308 20.26 -6.45 19.15
N ARG A 309 21.31 -7.19 19.51
CA ARG A 309 22.01 -8.10 18.58
C ARG A 309 21.10 -9.24 18.14
N ILE A 310 20.36 -9.84 19.07
CA ILE A 310 19.43 -10.93 18.79
C ILE A 310 18.30 -10.45 17.87
N ILE A 311 17.68 -9.30 18.18
CA ILE A 311 16.60 -8.72 17.38
C ILE A 311 17.07 -8.42 15.95
N VAL A 312 18.22 -7.76 15.80
CA VAL A 312 18.80 -7.48 14.48
C VAL A 312 19.12 -8.78 13.75
N ALA A 313 19.73 -9.77 14.39
CA ALA A 313 20.05 -11.04 13.76
C ALA A 313 18.80 -11.78 13.26
N LEU A 314 17.77 -11.90 14.11
CA LEU A 314 16.50 -12.52 13.74
C LEU A 314 15.82 -11.79 12.57
N PHE A 315 15.83 -10.46 12.60
CA PHE A 315 15.26 -9.64 11.54
C PHE A 315 16.00 -9.82 10.21
N LEU A 316 17.33 -9.77 10.22
CA LEU A 316 18.17 -9.98 9.04
C LEU A 316 17.98 -11.39 8.47
N ILE A 317 17.98 -12.42 9.33
CA ILE A 317 17.74 -13.81 8.92
C ILE A 317 16.36 -13.94 8.25
N GLY A 318 15.33 -13.33 8.82
CA GLY A 318 13.98 -13.32 8.25
C GLY A 318 13.94 -12.68 6.86
N LEU A 319 14.61 -11.54 6.68
CA LEU A 319 14.67 -10.87 5.37
C LEU A 319 15.50 -11.64 4.34
N VAL A 320 16.60 -12.28 4.74
CA VAL A 320 17.39 -13.16 3.86
C VAL A 320 16.54 -14.37 3.45
N TRP A 321 15.83 -14.98 4.40
CA TRP A 321 14.95 -16.11 4.13
C TRP A 321 13.84 -15.77 3.13
N ASP A 322 13.19 -14.60 3.25
CA ASP A 322 12.15 -14.15 2.30
C ASP A 322 12.72 -14.00 0.86
N ILE A 323 13.97 -13.54 0.71
CA ILE A 323 14.66 -13.49 -0.60
C ILE A 323 14.88 -14.90 -1.15
N VAL A 324 15.42 -15.80 -0.33
CA VAL A 324 15.74 -17.19 -0.73
C VAL A 324 14.47 -17.96 -1.08
N ASP A 325 13.42 -17.86 -0.26
CA ASP A 325 12.12 -18.50 -0.51
C ASP A 325 11.49 -17.99 -1.82
N GLY A 326 11.49 -16.67 -2.04
CA GLY A 326 11.03 -16.06 -3.28
C GLY A 326 11.77 -16.59 -4.51
N PHE A 327 13.11 -16.68 -4.44
CA PHE A 327 13.94 -17.23 -5.51
C PHE A 327 13.65 -18.72 -5.77
N ILE A 328 13.54 -19.54 -4.71
CA ILE A 328 13.22 -20.97 -4.82
C ILE A 328 11.85 -21.16 -5.47
N LYS A 329 10.83 -20.40 -5.04
CA LYS A 329 9.47 -20.47 -5.59
C LYS A 329 9.44 -20.02 -7.05
N ALA A 330 10.18 -18.97 -7.42
CA ALA A 330 10.26 -18.52 -8.81
C ALA A 330 10.99 -19.52 -9.74
N ARG A 331 12.04 -20.18 -9.24
CA ARG A 331 12.88 -21.12 -10.01
C ARG A 331 12.31 -22.53 -10.12
N LYS A 332 11.50 -23.00 -9.16
CA LYS A 332 10.78 -24.28 -9.25
C LYS A 332 9.68 -24.19 -10.31
N ALA A 333 10.09 -24.32 -11.57
CA ALA A 333 9.34 -24.93 -12.65
C ALA A 333 9.63 -26.44 -12.59
#